data_AF-A0A7R8WNY0-F1
#
_entry.id   AF-A0A7R8WNY0-F1
#
_cell.length_a   1.000
_cell.length_b   1.000
_cell.length_c   1.000
_cell.angle_alpha   90.00
_cell.angle_beta   90.00
_cell.angle_gamma   90.00
#
_symmetry.space_group_name_H-M   'P 1'
#
loop_
_entity.id
_entity.type
_entity.pdbx_description
1 polymer ?
#
loop_
_entity_poly.entity_id
_entity_poly.type
_entity_poly.pdbx_seq_one_letter_code
_entity_poly.pdbx_strand_id
1 'polypeptide(L)'
;MKGLRKMVSGKMCKDLYKNISIEADGKKVDLPAVEGVIILNILSWGSGANPWGTEKEESFTKPNHWDGMLEIVGVTGVVHLGQIQSGLRSAIRITQAGHIKIRLNTELPVQIDGEPWIQPPADVVILKSALKATMLKKTKRTMRRRNTEPNMAKKELKTPIVTDDSESLQC
;
A
#
# COMPACT_ATOMS: atom_id res chain seq x y z
N MET A 1 -16.09 26.00 -13.04
CA MET A 1 -15.71 25.05 -14.12
C MET A 1 -14.34 25.31 -14.80
N LYS A 2 -13.62 26.40 -14.52
CA LYS A 2 -12.27 26.64 -15.11
C LYS A 2 -11.17 25.70 -14.56
N GLY A 3 -11.28 25.24 -13.31
CA GLY A 3 -10.30 24.35 -12.67
C GLY A 3 -10.22 22.95 -13.28
N LEU A 4 -11.38 22.33 -13.54
CA LEU A 4 -11.42 20.95 -14.06
C LEU A 4 -10.81 20.82 -15.46
N ARG A 5 -11.02 21.80 -16.35
CA ARG A 5 -10.42 21.79 -17.71
C ARG A 5 -8.90 21.98 -17.68
N LYS A 6 -8.37 22.73 -16.70
CA LYS A 6 -6.91 22.94 -16.55
C LYS A 6 -6.21 21.66 -16.07
N MET A 7 -6.87 20.91 -15.18
CA MET A 7 -6.38 19.65 -14.62
C MET A 7 -6.25 18.50 -15.66
N VAL A 8 -6.92 18.62 -16.82
CA VAL A 8 -6.90 17.63 -17.92
C VAL A 8 -5.88 18.01 -19.01
N SER A 9 -5.27 19.20 -18.93
CA SER A 9 -4.17 19.58 -19.84
C SER A 9 -2.91 18.80 -19.48
N GLY A 10 -2.56 17.80 -20.30
CA GLY A 10 -1.40 16.91 -20.12
C GLY A 10 -0.01 17.58 -20.10
N LYS A 11 0.06 18.91 -19.99
CA LYS A 11 1.31 19.67 -19.87
C LYS A 11 1.68 20.06 -18.45
N MET A 12 0.74 20.10 -17.49
CA MET A 12 1.02 20.70 -16.18
C MET A 12 1.95 19.87 -15.29
N CYS A 13 1.92 18.54 -15.40
CA CYS A 13 2.73 17.64 -14.56
C CYS A 13 3.88 16.96 -15.30
N LYS A 14 4.07 17.27 -16.59
CA LYS A 14 5.21 16.76 -17.34
C LYS A 14 6.49 17.31 -16.70
N ASP A 15 7.47 16.44 -16.46
CA ASP A 15 8.71 16.80 -15.78
C ASP A 15 8.51 17.37 -14.36
N LEU A 16 7.53 16.86 -13.59
CA LEU A 16 7.27 17.33 -12.21
C LEU A 16 8.56 17.41 -11.38
N TYR A 17 9.41 16.39 -11.45
CA TYR A 17 10.70 16.31 -10.73
C TYR A 17 11.66 17.48 -11.00
N LYS A 18 11.51 18.22 -12.12
CA LYS A 18 12.29 19.44 -12.41
C LYS A 18 11.65 20.70 -11.82
N ASN A 19 10.34 20.65 -11.56
CA ASN A 19 9.53 21.79 -11.13
C ASN A 19 9.31 21.82 -9.61
N ILE A 20 9.73 20.77 -8.90
CA ILE A 20 9.68 20.72 -7.44
C ILE A 20 11.04 20.36 -6.87
N SER A 21 11.29 20.75 -5.63
CA SER A 21 12.38 20.19 -4.83
C SER A 21 11.87 19.74 -3.48
N ILE A 22 12.32 18.58 -3.02
CA ILE A 22 11.96 18.03 -1.71
C ILE A 22 13.17 18.06 -0.79
N GLU A 23 12.93 18.48 0.44
CA GLU A 23 13.82 18.33 1.58
C GLU A 23 13.13 17.45 2.62
N ALA A 24 13.85 16.46 3.12
CA ALA A 24 13.42 15.51 4.12
C ALA A 24 14.36 15.59 5.32
N ASP A 25 13.83 15.95 6.49
CA ASP A 25 14.58 16.10 7.74
C ASP A 25 15.87 16.94 7.57
N GLY A 26 15.77 18.07 6.84
CA GLY A 26 16.90 18.98 6.60
C GLY A 26 17.79 18.61 5.42
N LYS A 27 17.55 17.47 4.75
CA LYS A 27 18.38 16.97 3.64
C LYS A 27 17.64 17.04 2.32
N LYS A 28 18.31 17.58 1.29
CA LYS A 28 17.79 17.55 -0.07
C LYS A 28 17.61 16.11 -0.54
N VAL A 29 16.48 15.84 -1.19
CA VAL A 29 16.13 14.54 -1.75
C VAL A 29 16.30 14.59 -3.27
N ASP A 30 17.05 13.63 -3.81
CA ASP A 30 17.16 13.47 -5.26
C ASP A 30 15.92 12.77 -5.82
N LEU A 31 15.22 13.44 -6.73
CA LEU A 31 14.00 12.94 -7.32
C LEU A 31 14.28 12.14 -8.60
N PRO A 32 13.74 10.93 -8.75
CA PRO A 32 13.71 10.26 -10.04
C PRO A 32 12.80 11.01 -11.01
N ALA A 33 12.75 10.59 -12.28
CA ALA A 33 11.91 11.19 -13.32
C ALA A 33 10.40 10.89 -13.11
N VAL A 34 9.86 11.39 -12.00
CA VAL A 34 8.47 11.21 -11.59
C VAL A 34 7.61 12.34 -12.13
N GLU A 35 6.35 12.03 -12.39
CA GLU A 35 5.29 12.94 -12.82
C GLU A 35 4.27 13.21 -11.71
N GLY A 36 4.33 12.46 -10.61
CA GLY A 36 3.52 12.65 -9.41
C GLY A 36 4.26 12.22 -8.16
N VAL A 37 3.99 12.89 -7.04
CA VAL A 37 4.48 12.52 -5.70
C VAL A 37 3.29 12.26 -4.80
N ILE A 38 3.35 11.19 -4.02
CA ILE A 38 2.34 10.81 -3.03
C ILE A 38 3.05 10.73 -1.67
N ILE A 39 2.44 11.34 -0.66
CA ILE A 39 2.94 11.33 0.71
C ILE A 39 1.90 10.63 1.56
N LEU A 40 2.32 9.56 2.23
CA LEU A 40 1.44 8.68 2.97
C LEU A 40 1.72 8.82 4.46
N ASN A 41 0.66 9.07 5.23
CA ASN A 41 0.66 8.84 6.67
C ASN A 41 0.13 7.44 7.00
N ILE A 42 -0.77 6.90 6.16
CA ILE A 42 -1.28 5.53 6.25
C ILE A 42 -0.96 4.80 4.94
N LEU A 43 -0.64 3.51 5.03
CA LEU A 43 -0.33 2.64 3.88
C LEU A 43 -1.54 2.25 3.04
N SER A 44 -2.50 3.15 2.92
CA SER A 44 -3.71 2.95 2.15
C SER A 44 -4.08 4.27 1.49
N TRP A 45 -4.12 4.27 0.16
CA TRP A 45 -4.34 5.46 -0.65
C TRP A 45 -5.30 5.16 -1.79
N GLY A 46 -6.08 6.16 -2.21
CA GLY A 46 -6.88 6.13 -3.44
C GLY A 46 -7.67 4.85 -3.63
N SER A 47 -8.68 4.59 -2.79
CA SER A 47 -9.51 3.37 -2.80
C SER A 47 -8.84 2.10 -2.24
N GLY A 48 -7.81 2.25 -1.42
CA GLY A 48 -7.26 1.13 -0.63
C GLY A 48 -5.95 0.55 -1.17
N ALA A 49 -5.42 1.09 -2.26
CA ALA A 49 -4.13 0.70 -2.80
C ALA A 49 -3.01 0.96 -1.78
N ASN A 50 -1.92 0.20 -1.87
CA ASN A 50 -0.70 0.43 -1.08
C ASN A 50 0.45 0.81 -2.03
N PRO A 51 0.62 2.11 -2.34
CA PRO A 51 1.70 2.56 -3.22
C PRO A 51 3.10 2.23 -2.70
N TRP A 52 3.28 2.13 -1.38
CA TRP A 52 4.59 1.75 -0.81
C TRP A 52 4.96 0.30 -1.14
N GLY A 53 3.98 -0.57 -1.35
CA GLY A 53 4.21 -2.00 -1.57
C GLY A 53 4.50 -2.78 -0.28
N THR A 54 4.74 -4.08 -0.45
CA THR A 54 4.99 -5.03 0.66
C THR A 54 6.42 -5.56 0.69
N GLU A 55 7.21 -5.25 -0.34
CA GLU A 55 8.59 -5.71 -0.47
C GLU A 55 9.48 -5.06 0.60
N LYS A 56 10.42 -5.82 1.14
CA LYS A 56 11.42 -5.27 2.07
C LYS A 56 12.60 -4.76 1.27
N GLU A 57 13.04 -3.55 1.58
CA GLU A 57 14.31 -2.98 1.12
C GLU A 57 15.12 -2.59 2.35
N GLU A 58 16.42 -2.88 2.35
CA GLU A 58 17.28 -2.61 3.50
C GLU A 58 17.41 -1.12 3.81
N SER A 59 17.24 -0.27 2.80
CA SER A 59 17.33 1.19 2.89
C SER A 59 16.15 1.84 3.61
N PHE A 60 15.04 1.11 3.80
CA PHE A 60 13.82 1.65 4.38
C PHE A 60 13.35 0.86 5.59
N THR A 61 12.86 1.59 6.58
CA THR A 61 12.17 0.98 7.71
C THR A 61 10.80 0.48 7.28
N LYS A 62 10.28 -0.55 7.96
CA LYS A 62 8.92 -1.00 7.71
C LYS A 62 7.95 0.14 8.05
N PRO A 63 7.14 0.62 7.08
CA PRO A 63 6.25 1.75 7.30
C PRO A 63 5.27 1.54 8.43
N ASN A 64 5.00 2.62 9.15
CA ASN A 64 4.18 2.56 10.34
C ASN A 64 3.61 3.93 10.75
N HIS A 65 2.33 4.15 10.48
CA HIS A 65 1.57 5.39 10.77
C HIS A 65 1.63 5.98 12.20
N TRP A 66 2.27 5.34 13.18
CA TRP A 66 2.43 5.87 14.54
C TRP A 66 3.87 6.15 14.96
N ASP A 67 4.88 5.90 14.11
CA ASP A 67 6.28 6.25 14.38
C ASP A 67 6.57 7.75 14.18
N GLY A 68 5.69 8.44 13.44
CA GLY A 68 5.82 9.86 13.12
C GLY A 68 6.68 10.13 11.90
N MET A 69 6.90 9.13 11.05
CA MET A 69 7.47 9.22 9.72
C MET A 69 6.34 9.21 8.68
N LEU A 70 6.59 9.87 7.56
CA LEU A 70 5.73 9.84 6.38
C LEU A 70 6.49 9.15 5.25
N GLU A 71 5.77 8.33 4.49
CA GLU A 71 6.29 7.66 3.32
C GLU A 71 6.11 8.52 2.08
N ILE A 72 7.21 8.89 1.41
CA ILE A 72 7.19 9.63 0.15
C ILE A 72 7.48 8.69 -1.00
N VAL A 73 6.56 8.64 -1.97
CA VAL A 73 6.68 7.81 -3.17
C VAL A 73 6.40 8.61 -4.43
N GLY A 74 6.96 8.14 -5.55
CA GLY A 74 6.83 8.74 -6.86
C GLY A 74 6.09 7.85 -7.86
N VAL A 75 5.29 8.48 -8.73
CA VAL A 75 4.63 7.84 -9.86
C VAL A 75 5.08 8.48 -11.17
N THR A 76 5.18 7.70 -12.24
CA THR A 76 5.77 8.12 -13.52
C THR A 76 4.73 8.41 -14.60
N GLY A 77 3.44 8.34 -14.25
CA GLY A 77 2.34 8.61 -15.17
C GLY A 77 1.13 7.71 -14.90
N VAL A 78 0.09 7.88 -15.73
CA VAL A 78 -1.23 7.23 -15.53
C VAL A 78 -1.19 5.71 -15.64
N VAL A 79 -0.32 5.15 -16.50
CA VAL A 79 -0.18 3.69 -16.66
C VAL A 79 0.41 3.07 -15.40
N HIS A 80 1.48 3.68 -14.87
CA HIS A 80 2.11 3.23 -13.62
C HIS A 80 1.12 3.36 -12.45
N LEU A 81 0.39 4.48 -12.39
CA LEU A 81 -0.66 4.67 -11.37
C LEU A 81 -1.76 3.60 -11.45
N GLY A 82 -2.19 3.22 -12.65
CA GLY A 82 -3.17 2.14 -12.86
C GLY A 82 -2.67 0.76 -12.39
N GLN A 83 -1.37 0.48 -12.57
CA GLN A 83 -0.74 -0.75 -12.06
C GLN A 83 -0.64 -0.77 -10.53
N ILE A 84 -0.46 0.38 -9.89
CA ILE A 84 -0.49 0.51 -8.43
C ILE A 84 -1.91 0.26 -7.90
N GLN A 85 -2.91 0.86 -8.55
CA GLN A 85 -4.33 0.66 -8.22
C GLN A 85 -4.77 -0.81 -8.34
N SER A 86 -4.28 -1.55 -9.34
CA SER A 86 -4.57 -2.98 -9.50
C SER A 86 -3.72 -3.91 -8.65
N GLY A 87 -2.72 -3.38 -7.92
CA GLY A 87 -1.79 -4.17 -7.10
C GLY A 87 -0.72 -4.93 -7.89
N LEU A 88 -0.55 -4.63 -9.19
CA LEU A 88 0.46 -5.25 -10.04
C LEU A 88 1.86 -4.66 -9.85
N ARG A 89 1.95 -3.40 -9.40
CA ARG A 89 3.23 -2.72 -9.11
C ARG A 89 3.10 -1.83 -7.87
N SER A 90 4.25 -1.51 -7.28
CA SER A 90 4.37 -0.48 -6.26
C SER A 90 4.91 0.81 -6.88
N ALA A 91 4.69 1.94 -6.22
CA ALA A 91 5.30 3.21 -6.58
C ALA A 91 6.82 3.19 -6.31
N ILE A 92 7.54 4.18 -6.85
CA ILE A 92 8.96 4.34 -6.59
C ILE A 92 9.11 4.91 -5.17
N ARG A 93 9.74 4.18 -4.26
CA ARG A 93 10.06 4.69 -2.91
C ARG A 93 11.12 5.76 -3.01
N ILE A 94 10.86 6.93 -2.44
CA ILE A 94 11.77 8.07 -2.50
C ILE A 94 12.48 8.23 -1.16
N THR A 95 11.71 8.43 -0.08
CA THR A 95 12.27 8.59 1.26
C THR A 95 11.21 8.35 2.35
N GLN A 96 11.65 8.29 3.61
CA GLN A 96 10.81 8.38 4.80
C GLN A 96 11.31 9.54 5.65
N ALA A 97 10.41 10.42 6.12
CA ALA A 97 10.81 11.60 6.89
C ALA A 97 9.74 12.06 7.88
N GLY A 98 10.14 12.71 8.99
CA GLY A 98 9.20 13.32 9.94
C GLY A 98 8.88 14.80 9.64
N HIS A 99 9.77 15.46 8.92
CA HIS A 99 9.62 16.84 8.45
C HIS A 99 9.93 16.89 6.95
N ILE A 100 8.93 17.30 6.16
CA ILE A 100 9.05 17.43 4.72
C ILE A 100 8.85 18.88 4.33
N LYS A 101 9.74 19.42 3.51
CA LYS A 101 9.56 20.69 2.84
C LYS A 101 9.59 20.47 1.34
N ILE A 102 8.56 20.95 0.65
CA ILE A 102 8.40 20.84 -0.80
C ILE A 102 8.33 22.25 -1.35
N ARG A 103 9.28 22.60 -2.21
CA ARG A 103 9.21 23.84 -2.99
C ARG A 103 8.58 23.54 -4.33
N LEU A 104 7.51 24.26 -4.65
CA LEU A 104 6.83 24.23 -5.94
C LEU A 104 7.25 25.48 -6.72
N ASN A 105 7.91 25.29 -7.87
CA ASN A 105 8.37 26.42 -8.70
C ASN A 105 7.31 26.88 -9.71
N THR A 106 6.27 26.07 -9.94
CA THR A 106 5.19 26.32 -10.89
C THR A 106 3.84 26.03 -10.24
N GLU A 107 2.77 26.46 -10.91
CA GLU A 107 1.41 26.13 -10.51
C GLU A 107 1.13 24.63 -10.76
N LEU A 108 0.74 23.89 -9.73
CA LEU A 108 0.59 22.43 -9.78
C LEU A 108 -0.74 21.97 -9.15
N PRO A 109 -1.36 20.90 -9.67
CA PRO A 109 -2.51 20.28 -9.01
C PRO A 109 -2.06 19.58 -7.72
N VAL A 110 -2.74 19.85 -6.62
CA VAL A 110 -2.51 19.23 -5.31
C VAL A 110 -3.82 18.70 -4.78
N GLN A 111 -3.76 17.62 -4.01
CA GLN A 111 -4.90 17.05 -3.31
C GLN A 111 -4.45 16.61 -1.91
N ILE A 112 -5.24 16.95 -0.90
CA ILE A 112 -5.08 16.47 0.49
C ILE A 112 -6.41 15.91 0.94
N ASP A 113 -6.41 14.67 1.46
CA ASP A 113 -7.55 13.98 2.08
C ASP A 113 -8.89 14.06 1.32
N GLY A 114 -8.85 14.19 -0.01
CA GLY A 114 -10.02 14.21 -0.89
C GLY A 114 -10.35 15.58 -1.49
N GLU A 115 -9.71 16.65 -1.01
CA GLU A 115 -9.94 18.01 -1.50
C GLU A 115 -8.87 18.41 -2.52
N PRO A 116 -9.21 18.55 -3.81
CA PRO A 116 -8.27 18.97 -4.83
C PRO A 116 -8.26 20.50 -5.02
N TRP A 117 -7.09 21.07 -5.29
CA TRP A 117 -6.95 22.45 -5.72
C TRP A 117 -5.74 22.63 -6.64
N ILE A 118 -5.62 23.83 -7.20
CA ILE A 118 -4.45 24.25 -7.97
C ILE A 118 -3.58 25.13 -7.06
N GLN A 119 -2.40 24.64 -6.73
CA GLN A 119 -1.47 25.31 -5.83
C GLN A 119 -0.54 26.24 -6.64
N PRO A 120 -0.53 27.56 -6.39
CA PRO A 120 0.48 28.45 -6.95
C PRO A 120 1.88 28.13 -6.40
N PRO A 121 2.96 28.62 -7.05
CA PRO A 121 4.33 28.45 -6.54
C PRO A 121 4.44 28.83 -5.06
N ALA A 122 4.96 27.91 -4.25
CA ALA A 122 4.99 28.03 -2.80
C ALA A 122 5.95 27.01 -2.16
N ASP A 123 6.34 27.27 -0.91
CA ASP A 123 6.92 26.26 -0.03
C ASP A 123 5.78 25.60 0.77
N VAL A 124 5.59 24.31 0.59
CA VAL A 124 4.66 23.47 1.36
C VAL A 124 5.47 22.72 2.42
N VAL A 125 5.12 22.90 3.69
CA VAL A 125 5.80 22.23 4.81
C VAL A 125 4.83 21.28 5.48
N ILE A 126 5.23 20.02 5.59
CA ILE A 126 4.48 18.95 6.23
C ILE A 126 5.25 18.53 7.46
N LEU A 127 4.60 18.67 8.61
CA LEU A 127 5.15 18.36 9.92
C LEU A 127 4.42 17.18 10.52
N LYS A 128 5.11 16.48 11.42
CA LYS A 128 4.48 15.55 12.34
C LYS A 128 3.32 16.22 13.06
N SER A 129 2.13 15.65 12.89
CA SER A 129 0.95 16.11 13.62
C SER A 129 1.19 15.98 15.13
N ALA A 130 0.89 17.05 15.86
CA ALA A 130 0.80 17.00 17.33
C ALA A 130 -0.44 16.19 17.78
N LEU A 131 -1.44 16.08 16.91
CA LEU A 131 -2.68 15.37 17.16
C LEU A 131 -2.55 13.91 16.72
N LYS A 132 -2.95 13.00 17.60
CA LYS A 132 -3.08 11.58 17.33
C LYS A 132 -4.54 11.19 17.55
N ALA A 133 -5.06 10.32 16.68
CA ALA A 133 -6.37 9.72 16.84
C ALA A 133 -6.23 8.24 17.19
N THR A 134 -7.05 7.76 18.12
CA THR A 134 -7.18 6.32 18.38
C THR A 134 -8.10 5.72 17.33
N MET A 135 -7.57 4.83 16.49
CA MET A 135 -8.33 4.16 15.43
C MET A 135 -8.68 2.72 15.79
N LEU A 136 -9.86 2.28 15.36
CA LEU A 136 -10.24 0.87 15.46
C LEU A 136 -9.41 0.03 14.47
N LYS A 137 -8.70 -0.97 14.99
CA LYS A 137 -7.94 -1.92 14.18
C LYS A 137 -8.69 -3.24 14.09
N LYS A 138 -8.89 -3.75 12.87
CA LYS A 138 -9.43 -5.10 12.65
C LYS A 138 -8.48 -6.13 13.25
N THR A 139 -8.92 -6.80 14.30
CA THR A 139 -8.22 -7.97 14.85
C THR A 139 -8.28 -9.10 13.82
N LYS A 140 -7.14 -9.60 13.36
CA LYS A 140 -7.07 -10.84 12.59
C LYS A 140 -7.38 -12.00 13.55
N ARG A 141 -8.67 -12.27 13.81
CA ARG A 141 -9.07 -13.59 14.30
C ARG A 141 -8.75 -14.56 13.18
N THR A 142 -7.78 -15.44 13.40
CA THR A 142 -7.69 -16.68 12.63
C THR A 142 -9.04 -17.35 12.80
N MET A 143 -9.89 -17.31 11.77
CA MET A 143 -11.08 -18.14 11.77
C MET A 143 -10.57 -19.58 11.77
N ARG A 144 -10.57 -20.23 12.94
CA ARG A 144 -10.66 -21.68 13.00
C ARG A 144 -11.89 -22.00 12.16
N ARG A 145 -11.70 -22.67 11.02
CA ARG A 145 -12.79 -23.18 10.18
C ARG A 145 -13.85 -23.74 11.13
N ARG A 146 -15.07 -23.20 11.11
CA ARG A 146 -16.19 -23.91 11.72
C ARG A 146 -16.35 -25.16 10.89
N ASN A 147 -16.25 -26.32 11.50
CA ASN A 147 -16.60 -27.58 10.87
C ASN A 147 -18.12 -27.57 10.63
N THR A 148 -18.55 -27.02 9.50
CA THR A 148 -19.89 -27.23 8.97
C THR A 148 -19.78 -28.08 7.71
N GLU A 149 -19.25 -29.28 7.86
CA GLU A 149 -19.41 -30.36 6.89
C GLU A 149 -20.02 -31.57 7.61
N PRO A 150 -21.12 -32.16 7.11
CA PRO A 150 -21.67 -33.39 7.67
C PRO A 150 -20.69 -34.52 7.37
N ASN A 151 -20.21 -35.17 8.43
CA ASN A 151 -19.26 -36.26 8.37
C ASN A 151 -19.98 -37.53 7.81
N MET A 152 -19.98 -37.72 6.49
CA MET A 152 -20.31 -39.02 5.91
C MET A 152 -19.15 -39.98 6.15
N ALA A 153 -19.19 -40.67 7.29
CA ALA A 153 -18.31 -41.78 7.57
C ALA A 153 -18.55 -42.89 6.52
N LYS A 154 -17.57 -43.11 5.64
CA LYS A 154 -17.50 -44.33 4.82
C LYS A 154 -17.25 -45.50 5.77
N LYS A 155 -18.27 -46.33 5.99
CA LYS A 155 -18.14 -47.58 6.75
C LYS A 155 -17.50 -48.62 5.81
N GLU A 156 -16.22 -48.90 6.00
CA GLU A 156 -15.56 -50.04 5.34
C GLU A 156 -16.21 -51.34 5.81
N LEU A 157 -16.72 -52.12 4.85
CA LEU A 157 -17.32 -53.42 5.08
C LEU A 157 -16.18 -54.45 5.18
N LYS A 158 -15.85 -54.91 6.39
CA LYS A 158 -14.99 -56.08 6.59
C LYS A 158 -15.83 -57.34 6.52
N THR A 159 -15.64 -58.13 5.46
CA THR A 159 -16.10 -59.52 5.37
C THR A 159 -15.37 -60.38 6.41
N PRO A 160 -16.03 -61.33 7.09
CA PRO A 160 -15.36 -62.20 8.06
C PRO A 160 -14.50 -63.24 7.34
N ILE A 161 -13.24 -63.36 7.76
CA ILE A 161 -12.38 -64.48 7.43
C ILE A 161 -12.68 -65.58 8.45
N VAL A 162 -13.11 -66.74 7.95
CA VAL A 162 -13.27 -67.98 8.71
C VAL A 162 -11.89 -68.59 8.93
N THR A 163 -11.55 -68.90 10.17
CA THR A 163 -10.52 -69.90 10.49
C THR A 163 -11.13 -70.87 11.49
N ASP A 164 -11.33 -72.09 11.00
CA ASP A 164 -11.68 -73.28 11.74
C ASP A 164 -10.36 -74.02 12.05
N ASP A 165 -10.13 -74.34 13.32
CA ASP A 165 -9.06 -75.23 13.74
C ASP A 165 -9.68 -76.45 14.46
N SER A 166 -9.78 -77.53 13.67
CA SER A 166 -9.39 -78.91 14.00
C SER A 166 -10.33 -79.84 14.80
N GLU A 167 -11.06 -80.69 14.06
CA GLU A 167 -10.82 -82.15 13.96
C GLU A 167 -10.52 -82.41 12.46
N SER A 168 -9.55 -83.20 11.98
CA SER A 168 -9.05 -84.49 12.43
C SER A 168 -7.69 -84.85 11.79
N LEU A 169 -6.80 -85.42 12.60
CA LEU A 169 -5.77 -86.45 12.36
C LEU A 169 -5.15 -86.69 10.95
N GLN A 170 -3.81 -86.57 10.95
CA GLN A 170 -2.78 -87.50 10.42
C GLN A 170 -3.02 -88.26 9.09
N CYS A 171 -2.18 -87.92 8.09
CA CYS A 171 -1.14 -88.77 7.49
C CYS A 171 -0.18 -87.89 6.69
#